data_AF-A0A194VEG5-F1
#
_entry.id   AF-A0A194VEG5-F1
#
_cell.length_a   1.000
_cell.length_b   1.000
_cell.length_c   1.000
_cell.angle_alpha   90.00
_cell.angle_beta   90.00
_cell.angle_gamma   90.00
#
_symmetry.space_group_name_H-M   'P 1'
#
loop_
_entity.id
_entity.type
_entity.pdbx_description
1 polymer ?
#
loop_
_entity_poly.entity_id
_entity_poly.type
_entity_poly.pdbx_seq_one_letter_code
_entity_poly.pdbx_strand_id
1 'polypeptide(L)'
;MAGTNVKMSLTATYASPSNAPFTVTHELQAPPSGTSNPTVPHKTKYLNDLRKATAVVQEQINKELTQRMEEDKVEEATKNGKIPNGVDEAKEEDYYGEEAPEEQED
;
A
#
# COMPACT_ATOMS: atom_id res chain seq x y z
N MET A 1 34.62 21.94 6.04
CA MET A 1 33.22 22.07 6.49
C MET A 1 32.55 20.72 6.31
N ALA A 2 32.28 20.01 7.41
CA ALA A 2 31.67 18.68 7.37
C ALA A 2 30.21 18.79 6.90
N GLY A 3 29.84 18.05 5.85
CA GLY A 3 28.47 17.96 5.39
C GLY A 3 27.61 17.36 6.49
N THR A 4 26.63 18.12 6.99
CA THR A 4 25.70 17.64 8.01
C THR A 4 24.87 16.48 7.43
N ASN A 5 24.91 15.33 8.11
CA ASN A 5 24.19 14.12 7.75
C ASN A 5 22.72 14.25 8.21
N VAL A 6 21.99 15.19 7.60
CA VAL A 6 20.58 15.40 7.91
C VAL A 6 19.77 14.31 7.21
N LYS A 7 18.92 13.62 7.99
CA LYS A 7 17.94 12.68 7.46
C LYS A 7 16.58 13.36 7.37
N MET A 8 15.85 13.07 6.30
CA MET A 8 14.46 13.43 6.10
C MET A 8 13.60 12.18 6.14
N SER A 9 12.32 12.28 6.49
CA SER A 9 11.41 11.15 6.52
C SER A 9 10.26 11.36 5.53
N LEU A 10 10.00 10.35 4.71
CA LEU A 10 8.75 10.20 3.97
C LEU A 10 7.82 9.32 4.80
N THR A 11 6.71 9.88 5.28
CA THR A 11 5.79 9.20 6.18
C THR A 11 4.38 9.18 5.60
N ALA A 12 3.71 8.03 5.71
CA ALA A 12 2.30 7.86 5.38
C ALA A 12 1.59 7.20 6.56
N THR A 13 0.45 7.74 6.97
CA THR A 13 -0.36 7.22 8.07
C THR A 13 -1.74 6.87 7.56
N TYR A 14 -2.16 5.66 7.87
CA TYR A 14 -3.50 5.15 7.59
C TYR A 14 -4.29 5.05 8.89
N ALA A 15 -5.57 5.44 8.82
CA ALA A 15 -6.54 5.28 9.89
C ALA A 15 -7.88 4.82 9.32
N SER A 16 -8.55 3.93 10.04
CA SER A 16 -9.86 3.39 9.68
C SER A 16 -10.76 3.31 10.92
N PRO A 17 -12.10 3.39 10.77
CA PRO A 17 -13.03 3.15 11.88
C PRO A 17 -13.02 1.71 12.40
N SER A 18 -12.72 0.74 11.55
CA SER A 18 -12.77 -0.70 11.86
C SER A 18 -11.40 -1.33 12.07
N ASN A 19 -10.38 -0.79 11.39
CA ASN A 19 -9.03 -1.36 11.35
C ASN A 19 -8.03 -0.51 12.13
N ALA A 20 -7.10 -1.15 12.84
CA ALA A 20 -6.07 -0.47 13.63
C ALA A 20 -5.20 0.44 12.74
N PRO A 21 -4.86 1.67 13.16
CA PRO A 21 -4.05 2.57 12.34
C PRO A 21 -2.64 2.00 12.13
N PHE A 22 -2.03 2.32 11.00
CA PHE A 22 -0.62 2.01 10.76
C PHE A 22 0.11 3.20 10.15
N THR A 23 1.42 3.23 10.32
CA THR A 23 2.27 4.28 9.77
C THR A 23 3.48 3.64 9.10
N VAL A 24 3.72 4.04 7.86
CA VAL A 24 4.91 3.67 7.10
C VAL A 24 5.85 4.87 7.08
N THR A 25 7.10 4.68 7.48
CA THR A 25 8.13 5.72 7.45
C THR A 25 9.35 5.23 6.70
N HIS A 26 9.82 6.01 5.74
CA HIS A 26 11.04 5.77 4.99
C HIS A 26 12.02 6.92 5.18
N GLU A 27 13.24 6.60 5.61
CA GLU A 27 14.29 7.60 5.79
C GLU A 27 15.00 7.90 4.47
N LEU A 28 15.28 9.18 4.24
CA LEU A 28 15.98 9.70 3.08
C LEU A 28 17.17 10.55 3.54
N GLN A 29 18.27 10.46 2.81
CA GLN A 29 19.38 11.37 3.02
C GLN A 29 19.03 12.74 2.47
N ALA A 30 19.13 13.79 3.29
CA ALA A 30 18.98 15.15 2.79
C ALA A 30 20.12 15.48 1.79
N PRO A 31 19.86 16.35 0.80
CA PRO A 31 20.93 16.87 -0.04
C PRO A 31 22.05 17.48 0.83
N PRO A 32 23.33 17.33 0.45
CA PRO A 32 24.42 17.98 1.16
C PRO A 32 24.25 19.49 1.03
N SER A 33 23.68 20.09 2.09
CA SER A 33 23.68 21.49 2.50
C SER A 33 22.29 21.93 2.96
N GLY A 34 22.18 22.34 4.23
CA GLY A 34 21.20 23.34 4.68
C GLY A 34 21.49 24.74 4.12
N THR A 35 21.98 24.84 2.88
CA THR A 35 22.05 26.11 2.15
C THR A 35 20.75 26.25 1.39
N SER A 36 20.22 27.47 1.33
CA SER A 36 19.00 27.80 0.61
C SER A 36 19.04 27.45 -0.89
N ASN A 37 20.14 26.91 -1.42
CA ASN A 37 20.31 26.61 -2.83
C ASN A 37 21.22 25.37 -3.09
N PRO A 38 20.66 24.14 -3.10
CA PRO A 38 21.42 22.95 -3.47
C PRO A 38 21.78 22.94 -4.96
N THR A 39 22.93 22.35 -5.29
CA THR A 39 23.40 22.20 -6.69
C THR A 39 22.48 21.27 -7.49
N VAL A 40 22.46 21.42 -8.82
CA VAL A 40 21.65 20.56 -9.70
C VAL A 40 21.92 19.07 -9.47
N PRO A 41 23.17 18.58 -9.40
CA PRO A 41 23.44 17.16 -9.14
C PRO A 41 22.89 16.67 -7.79
N HIS A 42 22.97 17.48 -6.74
CA HIS A 42 22.43 17.13 -5.43
C HIS A 42 20.90 17.05 -5.44
N LYS A 43 20.23 17.99 -6.13
CA LYS A 43 18.77 17.97 -6.33
C LYS A 43 18.35 16.74 -7.12
N THR A 44 19.02 16.44 -8.23
CA THR A 44 18.70 15.28 -9.08
C THR A 44 18.86 13.97 -8.30
N LYS A 45 19.95 13.81 -7.54
CA LYS A 45 20.15 12.63 -6.69
C LYS A 45 19.04 12.48 -5.66
N TYR A 46 18.74 13.55 -4.92
CA TYR A 46 17.71 13.53 -3.89
C TYR A 46 16.32 13.21 -4.45
N LEU A 47 15.95 13.79 -5.59
CA LEU A 47 14.66 13.50 -6.22
C LEU A 47 14.58 12.06 -6.76
N ASN A 48 15.70 11.51 -7.24
CA ASN A 48 15.76 10.10 -7.62
C ASN A 48 15.57 9.18 -6.41
N ASP A 49 16.26 9.47 -5.32
CA ASP A 49 16.16 8.71 -4.06
C ASP A 49 14.74 8.82 -3.49
N LEU A 50 14.13 10.02 -3.51
CA LEU A 50 12.75 10.25 -3.10
C LEU A 50 11.77 9.44 -3.96
N ARG A 51 11.92 9.43 -5.28
CA ARG A 51 11.05 8.66 -6.17
C ARG A 51 11.09 7.16 -5.86
N LYS A 52 12.29 6.62 -5.59
CA LYS A 52 12.46 5.23 -5.18
C LYS A 52 11.80 4.96 -3.84
N ALA A 53 12.02 5.84 -2.86
CA ALA A 53 11.37 5.73 -1.55
C ALA A 53 9.85 5.76 -1.65
N THR A 54 9.28 6.60 -2.52
CA THR A 54 7.83 6.62 -2.77
C THR A 54 7.33 5.29 -3.31
N ALA A 55 8.04 4.68 -4.27
CA ALA A 55 7.66 3.36 -4.79
C ALA A 55 7.71 2.28 -3.69
N VAL A 56 8.72 2.30 -2.83
CA VAL A 56 8.84 1.36 -1.69
C VAL A 56 7.71 1.57 -0.68
N VAL A 57 7.41 2.82 -0.30
CA VAL A 57 6.31 3.14 0.62
C VAL A 57 4.98 2.71 0.03
N GLN A 58 4.77 2.91 -1.27
CA GLN A 58 3.57 2.45 -1.96
C GLN A 58 3.43 0.92 -1.92
N GLU A 59 4.50 0.19 -2.20
CA GLU A 59 4.50 -1.28 -2.13
C GLU A 59 4.17 -1.77 -0.72
N GLN A 60 4.76 -1.16 0.31
CA GLN A 60 4.48 -1.48 1.71
C GLN A 60 3.02 -1.22 2.08
N ILE A 61 2.47 -0.06 1.69
CA ILE A 61 1.06 0.27 1.93
C ILE A 61 0.14 -0.73 1.22
N ASN A 62 0.42 -1.04 -0.05
CA ASN A 62 -0.39 -1.98 -0.81
C ASN A 62 -0.39 -3.36 -0.15
N LYS A 63 0.78 -3.84 0.28
CA LYS A 63 0.89 -5.12 0.98
C LYS A 63 0.09 -5.14 2.28
N GLU A 64 0.22 -4.12 3.11
CA GLU A 64 -0.52 -4.00 4.38
C GLU A 64 -2.03 -3.95 4.15
N LEU A 65 -2.50 -3.17 3.17
CA LEU A 65 -3.92 -3.09 2.86
C LEU A 65 -4.46 -4.39 2.26
N THR A 66 -3.70 -5.06 1.38
CA THR A 66 -4.09 -6.36 0.84
C THR A 66 -4.21 -7.42 1.92
N GLN A 67 -3.23 -7.49 2.83
CA GLN A 67 -3.30 -8.42 3.97
C GLN A 67 -4.54 -8.16 4.83
N ARG A 68 -4.86 -6.88 5.11
CA ARG A 68 -6.05 -6.53 5.90
C ARG A 68 -7.35 -6.87 5.18
N MET A 69 -7.41 -6.74 3.85
CA MET A 69 -8.58 -7.19 3.09
C MET A 69 -8.79 -8.70 3.21
N GLU A 70 -7.70 -9.49 3.23
CA GLU A 70 -7.78 -10.95 3.45
C GLU A 70 -8.24 -11.28 4.87
N GLU A 71 -7.70 -10.59 5.88
CA GLU A 71 -8.12 -10.72 7.28
C GLU A 71 -9.61 -10.36 7.46
N ASP A 72 -10.04 -9.23 6.89
CA ASP A 72 -11.43 -8.77 6.93
C ASP A 72 -12.37 -9.78 6.26
N LYS A 73 -11.99 -10.36 5.11
CA LYS A 73 -12.78 -11.43 4.44
C LYS A 73 -12.97 -12.65 5.34
N VAL A 74 -11.92 -13.10 6.03
CA VAL A 74 -11.98 -14.26 6.94
C VAL A 74 -12.83 -13.94 8.17
N GLU A 75 -12.69 -12.74 8.74
CA GLU A 75 -13.50 -12.30 9.87
C GLU A 75 -14.99 -12.22 9.52
N GLU A 76 -15.35 -11.68 8.35
CA GLU A 76 -16.73 -11.62 7.89
C GLU A 76 -17.33 -13.02 7.67
N ALA A 77 -16.58 -13.94 7.06
CA ALA A 77 -17.00 -15.34 6.91
C ALA A 77 -17.25 -16.03 8.26
N THR A 78 -16.45 -15.70 9.27
CA THR A 78 -16.58 -16.27 10.63
C THR A 78 -17.76 -15.66 11.40
N LYS A 79 -17.97 -14.35 11.30
CA LYS A 79 -19.05 -13.63 12.02
C LYS A 79 -20.44 -13.93 11.49
N ASN A 80 -20.59 -14.13 10.17
CA ASN A 80 -21.91 -14.35 9.57
C ASN A 80 -22.35 -15.82 9.55
N GLY A 81 -21.51 -16.77 10.02
CA GLY A 81 -21.82 -18.22 10.03
C GLY A 81 -22.06 -18.83 8.63
N LYS A 82 -22.03 -18.00 7.59
CA LYS A 82 -21.89 -18.35 6.19
C LYS A 82 -20.41 -18.15 5.87
N ILE A 83 -19.69 -19.26 5.70
CA ILE A 83 -18.67 -19.31 4.66
C ILE A 83 -19.36 -18.68 3.44
N PRO A 84 -18.82 -17.62 2.79
CA PRO A 84 -19.43 -17.13 1.56
C PRO A 84 -19.65 -18.36 0.69
N ASN A 85 -20.93 -18.71 0.47
CA ASN A 85 -21.28 -19.96 -0.19
C ASN A 85 -20.55 -19.96 -1.52
N GLY A 86 -19.52 -20.81 -1.59
CA GLY A 86 -18.63 -21.04 -2.72
C GLY A 86 -18.87 -20.20 -3.95
N VAL A 87 -18.35 -18.97 -3.96
CA VAL A 87 -17.64 -18.58 -5.16
C VAL A 87 -16.29 -19.28 -5.03
N ASP A 88 -16.26 -20.51 -5.52
CA ASP A 88 -15.03 -21.21 -5.82
C ASP A 88 -14.25 -20.25 -6.72
N GLU A 89 -13.17 -19.62 -6.23
CA GLU A 89 -12.43 -18.61 -7.01
C GLU A 89 -11.99 -19.17 -8.38
N ALA A 90 -11.84 -20.50 -8.47
CA ALA A 90 -11.64 -21.22 -9.74
C ALA A 90 -12.83 -21.13 -10.72
N LYS A 91 -14.08 -21.12 -10.23
CA LYS A 91 -15.27 -20.92 -11.08
C LYS A 91 -15.47 -19.46 -11.49
N GLU A 92 -15.05 -18.48 -10.69
CA GLU A 92 -15.21 -17.07 -11.09
C GLU A 92 -14.20 -16.63 -12.18
N GLU A 93 -13.02 -17.25 -12.24
CA GLU A 93 -12.08 -17.02 -13.35
C GLU A 93 -12.59 -17.58 -14.69
N ASP A 94 -13.35 -18.68 -14.69
CA ASP A 94 -13.87 -19.32 -15.92
C ASP A 94 -14.98 -18.49 -16.61
N TYR A 95 -15.63 -17.56 -15.89
CA TYR A 95 -16.75 -16.74 -16.39
C TYR A 95 -16.43 -15.24 -16.48
N TYR A 96 -15.14 -14.86 -16.51
CA TYR A 96 -14.73 -13.46 -16.62
C TYR A 96 -15.03 -12.90 -18.03
N GLY A 97 -16.28 -12.53 -18.30
CA GLY A 97 -16.71 -11.92 -19.57
C GLY A 97 -18.18 -12.06 -19.96
N GLU A 98 -18.97 -12.94 -19.33
CA GLU A 98 -20.42 -13.06 -19.59
C GLU A 98 -21.18 -13.27 -18.27
N GLU A 99 -22.30 -12.57 -18.08
CA GLU A 99 -23.15 -12.70 -16.89
C GLU A 99 -23.58 -14.17 -16.72
N ALA A 100 -23.30 -14.75 -15.56
CA ALA A 100 -23.75 -16.10 -15.23
C ALA A 100 -25.30 -16.12 -15.28
N PRO A 101 -25.92 -17.05 -16.05
CA PRO A 101 -27.37 -17.10 -16.16
C PRO A 101 -27.97 -17.44 -14.79
N GLU A 102 -28.91 -16.61 -14.33
CA GLU A 102 -29.70 -16.91 -13.14
C GLU A 102 -30.41 -18.25 -13.33
N GLU A 103 -30.20 -19.17 -12.38
CA GLU A 103 -30.92 -20.44 -12.34
C GLU A 103 -32.41 -20.15 -12.18
N GLN A 104 -33.18 -20.32 -13.27
CA GLN A 104 -34.64 -20.35 -13.21
C GLN A 104 -35.07 -21.62 -12.47
N GLU A 105 -35.60 -21.46 -11.26
CA GLU A 105 -36.32 -22.51 -10.54
C GLU A 105 -37.68 -22.75 -11.25
N ASP A 106 -37.88 -23.96 -11.79
CA ASP A 106 -39.19 -24.51 -12.22
C ASP A 106 -39.86 -25.27 -11.07
#